data_AF-A0AAE3LLL5-F1
#
_entry.id   AF-A0AAE3LLL5-F1
#
_cell.length_a   1.000
_cell.length_b   1.000
_cell.length_c   1.000
_cell.angle_alpha   90.00
_cell.angle_beta   90.00
_cell.angle_gamma   90.00
#
_symmetry.space_group_name_H-M   'P 1'
#
loop_
_entity.id
_entity.type
_entity.pdbx_description
1 polymer ?
#
loop_
_entity_poly.entity_id
_entity_poly.type
_entity_poly.pdbx_seq_one_letter_code
_entity_poly.pdbx_strand_id
1 'polypeptide(L)'
;MSIEIKVEPYISVGKCVFGMTRNELTKMLGEPISTNNYGYPSSDGFIDDYNFFYLLSDKNEVFEAVEIFPIYTDELIILIYDNKKN
;
A
#
# COMPACT_ATOMS: atom_id res chain seq x y z
N MET A 1 -19.85 11.94 -23.88
CA MET A 1 -18.38 11.82 -24.05
C MET A 1 -17.89 10.88 -22.98
N SER A 2 -17.33 9.73 -23.36
CA SER A 2 -16.61 8.83 -22.45
C SER A 2 -15.14 9.20 -22.49
N ILE A 3 -14.53 9.43 -21.32
CA ILE A 3 -13.08 9.53 -21.20
C ILE A 3 -12.59 8.10 -20.98
N GLU A 4 -11.74 7.61 -21.88
CA GLU A 4 -11.06 6.34 -21.70
C GLU A 4 -9.81 6.59 -20.84
N ILE A 5 -9.82 6.10 -19.60
CA ILE A 5 -8.69 6.21 -18.68
C ILE A 5 -7.99 4.86 -18.65
N LYS A 6 -6.76 4.81 -19.16
CA LYS A 6 -5.88 3.66 -18.99
C LYS A 6 -5.18 3.77 -17.65
N VAL A 7 -5.52 2.88 -16.71
CA VAL A 7 -4.86 2.79 -15.40
C VAL A 7 -3.91 1.60 -15.45
N GLU A 8 -2.61 1.86 -15.30
CA GLU A 8 -1.59 0.82 -15.16
C GLU A 8 -1.15 0.80 -13.69
N PRO A 9 -1.30 -0.33 -12.96
CA PRO A 9 -0.99 -0.37 -11.54
C PRO A 9 0.52 -0.28 -11.31
N TYR A 10 0.91 0.47 -10.28
CA TYR A 10 2.28 0.42 -9.75
C TYR A 10 2.57 -0.99 -9.21
N ILE A 11 3.84 -1.39 -9.24
CA ILE A 11 4.28 -2.70 -8.72
C ILE A 11 4.80 -2.62 -7.29
N SER A 12 5.30 -1.45 -6.87
CA SER A 12 5.79 -1.24 -5.51
C SER A 12 5.81 0.23 -5.10
N VAL A 13 5.88 0.47 -3.79
CA VAL A 13 6.19 1.77 -3.18
C VAL A 13 7.48 1.61 -2.38
N GLY A 14 8.54 2.25 -2.86
CA GLY A 14 9.90 1.96 -2.40
C GLY A 14 10.21 0.46 -2.52
N LYS A 15 10.45 -0.19 -1.38
CA LYS A 15 10.73 -1.63 -1.29
C LYS A 15 9.48 -2.49 -1.05
N CYS A 16 8.32 -1.89 -0.76
CA CYS A 16 7.07 -2.59 -0.50
C CYS A 16 6.42 -2.99 -1.84
N VAL A 17 6.50 -4.27 -2.20
CA VAL A 17 5.93 -4.83 -3.44
C VAL A 17 4.50 -5.29 -3.18
N PHE A 18 3.55 -4.86 -4.02
CA PHE A 18 2.16 -5.33 -3.92
C PHE A 18 2.12 -6.86 -4.02
N GLY A 19 1.39 -7.50 -3.10
CA GLY A 19 1.37 -8.95 -2.94
C GLY A 19 2.28 -9.49 -1.82
N MET A 20 3.13 -8.68 -1.21
CA MET A 20 3.87 -9.07 0.00
C MET A 20 2.91 -9.35 1.16
N THR A 21 3.28 -10.29 2.01
CA THR A 21 2.54 -10.56 3.27
C THR A 21 2.82 -9.45 4.29
N ARG A 22 1.87 -9.21 5.21
CA ARG A 22 2.07 -8.27 6.33
C ARG A 22 3.30 -8.60 7.14
N ASN A 23 3.59 -9.88 7.39
CA ASN A 23 4.80 -10.31 8.09
C ASN A 23 6.10 -9.91 7.34
N GLU A 24 6.14 -10.06 6.01
CA GLU A 24 7.28 -9.59 5.22
C GLU A 24 7.47 -8.08 5.31
N LEU A 25 6.36 -7.32 5.28
CA LEU A 25 6.38 -5.87 5.46
C LEU A 25 6.90 -5.48 6.85
N THR A 26 6.37 -6.09 7.91
CA THR A 26 6.80 -5.84 9.31
C THR A 26 8.28 -6.16 9.50
N LYS A 27 8.80 -7.25 8.92
CA LYS A 27 10.24 -7.57 8.96
C LYS A 27 11.10 -6.51 8.27
N MET A 28 10.57 -5.87 7.23
CA MET A 28 11.28 -4.89 6.44
C MET A 28 11.24 -3.48 7.05
N LEU A 29 10.10 -3.10 7.64
CA LEU A 29 9.82 -1.74 8.10
C LEU A 29 9.86 -1.59 9.62
N GLY A 30 9.77 -2.70 10.36
CA GLY A 30 9.51 -2.70 11.79
C GLY A 30 8.01 -2.85 12.10
N GLU A 31 7.67 -2.87 13.38
CA GLU A 31 6.27 -2.91 13.84
C GLU A 31 5.55 -1.59 13.48
N PRO A 32 4.30 -1.65 13.00
CA PRO A 32 3.51 -0.45 12.80
C PRO A 32 3.22 0.24 14.13
N ILE A 33 2.98 1.55 14.07
CA ILE A 33 2.57 2.37 15.21
C ILE A 33 1.22 1.88 15.74
N SER A 34 0.31 1.57 14.83
CA SER A 34 -0.99 0.98 15.15
C SER A 34 -1.50 0.12 14.00
N THR A 35 -2.39 -0.82 14.31
CA THR A 35 -3.11 -1.62 13.33
C THR A 35 -4.60 -1.45 13.56
N ASN A 36 -5.35 -1.16 12.50
CA ASN A 36 -6.82 -1.10 12.51
C ASN A 36 -7.39 -1.99 11.39
N ASN A 37 -8.71 -2.18 11.39
CA ASN A 37 -9.38 -2.87 10.29
C ASN A 37 -9.97 -1.88 9.27
N TYR A 38 -10.02 -2.27 8.00
CA TYR A 38 -10.75 -1.56 6.95
C TYR A 38 -11.50 -2.49 6.02
N GLY A 39 -12.33 -1.90 5.17
CA GLY A 39 -13.12 -2.59 4.18
C GLY A 39 -14.61 -2.31 4.34
N TYR A 40 -15.31 -2.34 3.22
CA TYR A 40 -16.76 -2.23 3.13
C TYR A 40 -17.28 -3.30 2.15
N PRO A 41 -18.37 -4.02 2.44
CA PRO A 41 -19.23 -3.92 3.63
C PRO A 41 -18.66 -4.62 4.88
N SER A 42 -17.59 -5.40 4.70
CA SER A 42 -16.89 -6.13 5.76
C SER A 42 -15.56 -5.43 6.05
N SER A 43 -15.29 -5.14 7.32
CA SER A 43 -14.02 -4.56 7.77
C SER A 43 -13.05 -5.66 8.19
N ASP A 44 -12.65 -6.49 7.22
CA ASP A 44 -11.81 -7.67 7.39
C ASP A 44 -10.38 -7.50 6.83
N GLY A 45 -10.06 -6.37 6.19
CA GLY A 45 -8.70 -5.99 5.85
C GLY A 45 -7.99 -5.26 6.99
N PHE A 46 -6.68 -5.06 6.87
CA PHE A 46 -5.80 -4.44 7.86
C PHE A 46 -5.18 -3.12 7.36
N ILE A 47 -5.27 -2.08 8.18
CA ILE A 47 -4.52 -0.82 8.01
C ILE A 47 -3.38 -0.83 9.01
N ASP A 48 -2.15 -0.81 8.53
CA ASP A 48 -0.94 -0.65 9.33
C ASP A 48 -0.40 0.77 9.22
N ASP A 49 -0.35 1.48 10.35
CA ASP A 49 0.05 2.88 10.45
C ASP A 49 1.56 3.02 10.63
N TYR A 50 2.22 3.66 9.66
CA TYR A 50 3.65 4.02 9.71
C TYR A 50 3.84 5.54 9.67
N ASN A 51 2.96 6.27 10.36
CA ASN A 51 2.93 7.73 10.49
C ASN A 51 2.40 8.46 9.26
N PHE A 52 3.26 8.76 8.28
CA PHE A 52 2.88 9.55 7.10
C PHE A 52 2.39 8.70 5.92
N PHE A 53 2.24 7.39 6.12
CA PHE A 53 1.60 6.48 5.19
C PHE A 53 0.98 5.28 5.92
N TYR A 54 -0.03 4.68 5.28
CA TYR A 54 -0.68 3.46 5.70
C TYR A 54 -0.44 2.35 4.68
N LEU A 55 -0.13 1.16 5.17
CA LEU A 55 -0.14 -0.05 4.34
C LEU A 55 -1.48 -0.77 4.54
N LEU A 56 -2.15 -1.05 3.43
CA LEU A 56 -3.44 -1.71 3.42
C LEU A 56 -3.26 -3.13 2.90
N SER A 57 -3.67 -4.09 3.71
CA SER A 57 -3.63 -5.51 3.38
C SER A 57 -5.02 -6.14 3.44
N ASP A 58 -5.28 -7.06 2.51
CA ASP A 58 -6.53 -7.81 2.49
C ASP A 58 -6.68 -8.70 3.74
N LYS A 59 -7.83 -9.36 3.86
CA LYS A 59 -8.12 -10.31 4.95
C LYS A 59 -7.17 -11.52 5.03
N ASN A 60 -6.42 -11.79 3.97
CA ASN A 60 -5.39 -12.83 3.92
C ASN A 60 -4.01 -12.26 4.29
N GLU A 61 -3.95 -11.03 4.79
CA GLU A 61 -2.75 -10.31 5.15
C GLU A 61 -1.82 -10.04 3.96
N VAL A 62 -2.39 -9.81 2.77
CA VAL A 62 -1.65 -9.51 1.54
C VAL A 62 -1.75 -8.02 1.21
N PHE A 63 -0.61 -7.35 1.08
CA PHE A 63 -0.51 -5.93 0.74
C PHE A 63 -1.10 -5.61 -0.64
N GLU A 64 -2.13 -4.77 -0.66
CA GLU A 64 -2.90 -4.44 -1.88
C GLU A 64 -2.97 -2.95 -2.19
N ALA A 65 -2.82 -2.08 -1.18
CA ALA A 65 -2.91 -0.65 -1.36
C ALA A 65 -2.04 0.10 -0.35
N VAL A 66 -1.66 1.33 -0.71
CA VAL A 66 -0.99 2.26 0.19
C VAL A 66 -1.75 3.58 0.17
N GLU A 67 -1.96 4.17 1.34
CA GLU A 67 -2.41 5.54 1.47
C GLU A 67 -1.22 6.38 1.94
N ILE A 68 -0.92 7.47 1.23
CA ILE A 68 0.24 8.30 1.51
C ILE A 68 -0.24 9.71 1.81
N PHE A 69 0.38 10.35 2.80
CA PHE A 69 0.07 11.72 3.20
C PHE A 69 1.31 12.63 3.01
N PRO A 70 1.63 13.05 1.77
CA PRO A 70 2.86 13.80 1.48
C PRO A 70 2.97 15.13 2.23
N ILE A 71 1.85 15.74 2.62
CA ILE A 71 1.84 17.00 3.36
C ILE A 71 2.38 16.89 4.79
N TYR A 72 2.52 15.67 5.32
CA TYR A 72 2.98 15.41 6.68
C TYR A 72 4.43 14.89 6.74
N THR A 73 5.16 14.88 5.62
CA THR A 73 6.55 14.39 5.57
C THR A 73 7.40 15.12 4.53
N ASP A 74 8.69 15.28 4.84
CA ASP A 74 9.71 15.69 3.88
C ASP A 74 10.43 14.46 3.26
N GLU A 75 10.01 13.24 3.59
CA GLU A 75 10.61 12.01 3.06
C GLU A 75 10.31 11.79 1.57
N LEU A 76 11.30 11.24 0.86
CA LEU A 76 11.16 10.90 -0.55
C LEU A 76 10.27 9.67 -0.73
N ILE A 77 9.10 9.88 -1.32
CA ILE A 77 8.19 8.80 -1.72
C ILE A 77 8.49 8.40 -3.17
N ILE A 78 8.83 7.12 -3.39
CA ILE A 78 9.14 6.58 -4.72
C ILE A 78 8.06 5.55 -5.09
N LEU A 79 7.28 5.84 -6.13
CA LEU A 79 6.35 4.89 -6.75
C LEU A 79 7.01 4.23 -7.96
N ILE A 80 7.06 2.90 -7.99
CA ILE A 80 7.72 2.15 -9.06
C ILE A 80 6.68 1.48 -9.94
N TYR A 81 6.74 1.81 -11.23
CA TYR A 81 5.92 1.22 -12.28
C TYR A 81 6.80 0.32 -13.17
N ASP A 82 6.37 -0.92 -13.43
CA ASP A 82 7.05 -1.78 -14.42
C ASP A 82 6.32 -1.65 -15.76
N ASN A 83 6.94 -0.90 -16.68
CA ASN A 83 6.42 -0.66 -18.04
C ASN A 83 6.75 -1.82 -19.00
N LYS A 84 7.05 -3.03 -18.48
CA LYS A 84 7.13 -4.23 -19.31
C LYS A 84 5.75 -4.54 -19.87
N LYS A 85 5.50 -4.07 -21.10
CA LYS A 85 4.51 -4.64 -21.99
C LYS A 85 4.82 -6.13 -22.15
N ASN A 86 3.99 -6.99 -21.55
CA ASN A 86 3.85 -8.36 -22.03
C ASN A 86 3.34 -8.35 -23.47
#